data_AF-A0A2U8DLU5-F1
#
_entry.id   AF-A0A2U8DLU5-F1
#
_cell.length_a   1.000
_cell.length_b   1.000
_cell.length_c   1.000
_cell.angle_alpha   90.00
_cell.angle_beta   90.00
_cell.angle_gamma   90.00
#
_symmetry.space_group_name_H-M   'P 1'
#
loop_
_entity.id
_entity.type
_entity.pdbx_description
1 polymer ?
#
loop_
_entity_poly.entity_id
_entity_poly.type
_entity_poly.pdbx_seq_one_letter_code
_entity_poly.pdbx_strand_id
1 'polypeptide(L)' 'MLVLGRKPGEYVIIGDSIKVKVVKSDAGDLRLAIEAPKDVKITRGEVWEEQQKIAVK' A
#
# COMPACT_ATOMS: atom_id res chain seq x y z
N MET A 1 -6.54 -7.72 -12.33
CA MET A 1 -6.33 -7.80 -10.87
C MET A 1 -5.44 -9.01 -10.59
N LEU A 2 -4.31 -8.84 -9.92
CA LEU A 2 -3.40 -9.93 -9.53
C LEU A 2 -3.56 -10.17 -8.02
N VAL A 3 -3.74 -11.44 -7.62
CA VAL A 3 -3.95 -11.81 -6.21
C VAL A 3 -2.82 -12.72 -5.76
N LEU A 4 -2.10 -12.32 -4.71
CA LEU A 4 -0.97 -13.07 -4.16
C LEU A 4 -1.15 -13.20 -2.64
N GLY A 5 -1.15 -14.44 -2.13
CA GLY A 5 -1.09 -14.70 -0.70
C GLY A 5 0.33 -14.48 -0.18
N ARG A 6 0.50 -13.65 0.86
CA ARG A 6 1.78 -13.36 1.53
C ARG A 6 1.64 -13.56 3.03
N LYS A 7 2.65 -14.18 3.65
CA LYS A 7 2.78 -14.30 5.11
C LYS A 7 3.45 -13.06 5.70
N PRO A 8 3.29 -12.80 7.02
CA PRO A 8 4.03 -11.76 7.70
C PRO A 8 5.55 -11.90 7.50
N GLY A 9 6.21 -10.84 7.05
CA GLY A 9 7.62 -10.81 6.71
C GLY A 9 7.92 -10.92 5.21
N GLU A 10 6.98 -11.45 4.42
CA GLU A 10 7.11 -11.49 2.96
C GLU A 10 6.77 -10.14 2.33
N TYR A 11 7.27 -9.94 1.11
CA TYR A 11 7.06 -8.70 0.35
C TYR A 11 6.83 -8.97 -1.13
N VAL A 12 6.31 -7.95 -1.81
CA VAL A 12 6.07 -7.87 -3.25
C VAL A 12 6.77 -6.62 -3.76
N ILE A 13 7.37 -6.68 -4.94
CA ILE A 13 7.93 -5.52 -5.63
C ILE A 13 7.02 -5.18 -6.82
N ILE A 14 6.69 -3.90 -6.96
CA ILE A 14 5.90 -3.34 -8.07
C ILE A 14 6.83 -2.41 -8.86
N GLY A 15 6.99 -2.70 -10.16
CA GLY A 15 8.03 -2.07 -10.97
C GLY A 15 9.42 -2.40 -10.43
N ASP A 16 10.27 -1.39 -10.30
CA ASP A 16 11.65 -1.54 -9.81
C ASP A 16 11.91 -0.87 -8.46
N SER A 17 10.95 -0.08 -7.96
CA SER A 17 11.20 0.86 -6.85
C SER A 17 10.18 0.80 -5.73
N ILE A 18 9.04 0.12 -5.90
CA ILE A 18 7.98 0.07 -4.88
C ILE A 18 8.00 -1.31 -4.23
N LYS A 19 8.26 -1.38 -2.93
CA LYS A 19 8.27 -2.61 -2.15
C LYS A 19 7.12 -2.58 -1.13
N VAL A 20 6.24 -3.55 -1.23
CA VAL A 20 5.10 -3.74 -0.32
C VAL A 20 5.36 -4.96 0.54
N LYS A 21 5.63 -4.75 1.82
CA LYS A 21 5.87 -5.81 2.80
C LYS A 21 4.65 -5.99 3.69
N VAL A 22 4.27 -7.24 3.92
CA VAL A 22 3.25 -7.59 4.91
C VAL A 22 3.92 -7.68 6.28
N VAL A 23 3.46 -6.88 7.24
CA VAL A 23 3.97 -6.89 8.61
C VAL A 23 2.85 -7.26 9.56
N LYS A 24 3.16 -8.04 10.59
CA LYS A 24 2.22 -8.36 11.66
C LYS A 24 2.47 -7.40 12.82
N SER A 25 1.43 -6.74 13.28
CA SER A 25 1.44 -5.94 14.50
C SER A 25 1.41 -6.86 15.71
N ASP A 26 1.92 -6.38 16.84
CA ASP A 26 1.94 -7.11 18.12
C ASP A 26 0.51 -7.48 18.58
N ALA A 27 -0.45 -6.59 18.28
CA ALA A 27 -1.89 -6.80 18.51
C ALA A 27 -2.56 -7.86 17.61
N GLY A 28 -1.82 -8.49 16.70
CA GLY A 28 -2.33 -9.52 15.79
C GLY A 28 -2.79 -9.02 14.43
N ASP A 29 -2.91 -7.71 14.23
CA ASP A 29 -3.33 -7.12 12.95
C ASP A 29 -2.27 -7.27 11.85
N LEU A 30 -2.73 -7.49 10.62
CA LEU A 30 -1.90 -7.40 9.42
C LEU A 30 -1.82 -5.95 8.96
N ARG A 31 -0.61 -5.43 8.83
CA ARG A 31 -0.34 -4.10 8.25
C ARG A 31 0.49 -4.26 6.97
N LEU A 32 0.42 -3.24 6.13
CA LEU A 32 1.22 -3.14 4.92
C LEU A 32 2.26 -2.05 5.11
N ALA A 33 3.54 -2.41 5.02
CA ALA A 33 4.64 -1.48 4.96
C ALA A 33 4.98 -1.24 3.48
N ILE A 34 4.84 0.01 3.03
CA ILE A 34 5.10 0.40 1.64
C ILE A 34 6.35 1.27 1.63
N GLU A 35 7.39 0.81 0.94
CA GLU A 35 8.62 1.54 0.68
C GLU A 35 8.59 1.95 -0.80
N ALA A 36 8.60 3.25 -1.07
CA ALA A 36 8.61 3.80 -2.41
C ALA A 36 9.52 5.05 -2.45
N PRO A 37 10.09 5.40 -3.61
CA PRO A 37 10.84 6.64 -3.77
C PRO A 37 9.95 7.86 -3.56
N LYS A 38 10.55 8.99 -3.18
CA LYS A 38 9.83 10.24 -2.85
C LYS A 38 8.99 10.81 -3.99
N ASP A 39 9.33 10.45 -5.23
CA ASP A 39 8.59 10.85 -6.43
C ASP A 39 7.20 10.19 -6.51
N VAL A 40 7.03 9.04 -5.85
CA VAL A 40 5.78 8.29 -5.85
C VAL A 40 4.91 8.74 -4.68
N LYS A 41 3.79 9.40 -4.99
CA LYS A 41 2.79 9.80 -4.00
C LYS A 41 2.00 8.60 -3.50
N ILE A 42 2.12 8.28 -2.21
CA ILE A 42 1.31 7.28 -1.53
C ILE A 42 0.16 7.99 -0.82
N THR A 43 -1.08 7.64 -1.17
CA THR A 43 -2.29 8.19 -0.53
C THR A 43 -3.16 7.03 -0.04
N ARG A 44 -3.81 7.20 1.11
CA ARG A 44 -4.80 6.22 1.60
C ARG A 44 -5.99 6.19 0.66
N GLY A 45 -6.54 5.00 0.40
CA GLY A 45 -7.65 4.82 -0.53
C GLY A 45 -8.85 5.72 -0.21
N GLU A 46 -9.24 5.79 1.07
CA GLU A 46 -10.31 6.66 1.56
C GLU A 46 -10.11 8.12 1.16
N VAL A 47 -8.90 8.65 1.37
CA VAL A 47 -8.56 10.05 1.05
C VAL A 47 -8.49 10.28 -0.46
N TRP A 48 -7.99 9.30 -1.21
CA TRP A 48 -7.94 9.38 -2.67
C TRP A 48 -9.34 9.46 -3.27
N GLU A 49 -10.27 8.62 -2.80
CA GLU A 49 -11.67 8.64 -3.24
C GLU A 49 -12.35 9.97 -2.89
N GLU A 50 -12.11 10.52 -1.70
CA GLU A 50 -12.63 11.83 -1.33
C GLU A 50 -12.09 12.96 -2.22
N GLN A 51 -10.78 12.97 -2.51
CA GLN A 51 -10.18 13.98 -3.39
C GLN A 51 -10.73 13.92 -4.82
N GLN A 52 -10.97 12.72 -5.36
CA GLN A 52 -11.55 12.54 -6.69
C GLN A 52 -13.01 13.01 -6.75
N LYS A 53 -13.80 12.81 -5.69
CA LYS A 53 -15.19 13.29 -5.63
C LYS A 53 -15.29 14.82 -5.59
N ILE A 54 -14.33 15.50 -4.97
CA ILE A 54 -14.29 16.97 -4.90
C ILE A 54 -13.90 17.58 -6.24
N ALA A 55 -12.97 16.96 -6.98
CA ALA A 55 -12.48 17.47 -8.26
C ALA A 55 -13.51 17.43 -9.42
N VAL A 56 -14.61 16.69 -9.24
CA VAL A 56 -15.68 16.53 -10.25
C VAL A 56 -16.87 17.47 -10.00
N LYS A 57 -16.84 18.25 -8.91
CA LYS A 57 -17.78 19.35 -8.64
C LYS A 57 -17.22 20.69 -9.10
#